data_AF-A0A926JCM3-F1
#
_entry.id   AF-A0A926JCM3-F1
#
_cell.length_a   1.000
_cell.length_b   1.000
_cell.length_c   1.000
_cell.angle_alpha   90.00
_cell.angle_beta   90.00
_cell.angle_gamma   90.00
#
_symmetry.space_group_name_H-M   'P 1'
#
loop_
_entity.id
_entity.type
_entity.pdbx_description
1 polymer ?
#
loop_
_entity_poly.entity_id
_entity_poly.type
_entity_poly.pdbx_seq_one_letter_code
_entity_poly.pdbx_strand_id
1 'polypeptide(L)' 'MTSKPARTNDAALAAFIAKKAEIDAMLARLQTFSEDHFGIDPERLNWGHVGSLDYQANLLKQISDFSFGEGEHAA' A
#
# COMPACT_ATOMS: atom_id res chain seq x y z
N MET A 1 -8.92 -42.56 -7.17
CA MET A 1 -8.33 -41.26 -7.52
C MET A 1 -9.35 -40.18 -7.21
N THR A 2 -9.28 -39.61 -6.01
CA THR A 2 -10.22 -38.58 -5.53
C THR A 2 -9.81 -37.22 -6.09
N SER A 3 -10.50 -36.78 -7.14
CA SER A 3 -10.40 -35.40 -7.63
C SER A 3 -10.98 -34.45 -6.56
N LYS A 4 -10.12 -33.58 -6.00
CA LYS A 4 -10.44 -32.46 -5.10
C LYS A 4 -9.83 -31.20 -5.75
N PRO A 5 -10.53 -30.05 -5.85
CA PRO A 5 -11.36 -29.69 -6.99
C PRO A 5 -10.93 -28.36 -7.63
N ALA A 6 -11.16 -28.16 -8.92
CA ALA A 6 -11.00 -26.84 -9.57
C ALA A 6 -11.69 -25.69 -8.80
N ARG A 7 -12.82 -25.99 -8.13
CA ARG A 7 -13.61 -25.07 -7.30
C ARG A 7 -12.86 -24.38 -6.14
N THR A 8 -11.83 -24.99 -5.54
CA THR A 8 -11.10 -24.32 -4.44
C THR A 8 -10.09 -23.30 -4.97
N ASN A 9 -9.55 -23.54 -6.17
CA ASN A 9 -8.61 -22.60 -6.79
C ASN A 9 -9.36 -21.37 -7.31
N ASP A 10 -10.56 -21.54 -7.87
CA ASP A 10 -11.41 -20.44 -8.31
C ASP A 10 -11.80 -19.50 -7.16
N ALA A 11 -12.14 -20.05 -6.00
CA ALA A 11 -12.47 -19.25 -4.80
C ALA A 11 -11.26 -18.48 -4.26
N ALA A 12 -10.08 -19.12 -4.23
CA ALA A 12 -8.84 -18.46 -3.83
C ALA A 12 -8.43 -17.36 -4.82
N LEU A 13 -8.58 -17.60 -6.13
CA LEU A 13 -8.33 -16.62 -7.18
C LEU A 13 -9.26 -15.41 -7.07
N ALA A 14 -10.56 -15.65 -6.87
CA ALA A 14 -11.52 -14.57 -6.66
C ALA A 14 -11.19 -13.73 -5.42
N ALA A 15 -10.83 -14.38 -4.31
CA ALA A 15 -10.41 -13.68 -3.09
C ALA A 15 -9.12 -12.86 -3.31
N PHE A 16 -8.15 -13.41 -4.04
CA PHE A 16 -6.91 -12.71 -4.40
C PHE A 16 -7.18 -11.47 -5.25
N ILE A 17 -7.98 -11.59 -6.32
CA ILE A 17 -8.36 -10.47 -7.18
C ILE A 17 -9.07 -9.38 -6.39
N ALA A 18 -10.01 -9.76 -5.53
CA ALA A 18 -10.72 -8.79 -4.68
C ALA A 18 -9.76 -8.03 -3.75
N LYS A 19 -8.81 -8.75 -3.11
CA LYS A 19 -7.80 -8.13 -2.25
C LYS A 19 -6.82 -7.24 -3.01
N LYS A 20 -6.41 -7.66 -4.21
CA LYS A 20 -5.58 -6.82 -5.08
C LYS A 20 -6.31 -5.53 -5.46
N ALA A 21 -7.57 -5.62 -5.89
CA ALA A 21 -8.36 -4.45 -6.27
C ALA A 21 -8.55 -3.46 -5.10
N GLU A 22 -8.73 -3.97 -3.88
CA GLU A 22 -8.77 -3.17 -2.66
C GLU A 22 -7.46 -2.40 -2.44
N ILE A 23 -6.31 -3.08 -2.55
CA ILE A 23 -4.98 -2.47 -2.41
C ILE A 23 -4.73 -1.44 -3.53
N ASP A 24 -5.03 -1.78 -4.78
CA ASP A 24 -4.87 -0.87 -5.93
C ASP A 24 -5.66 0.43 -5.72
N ALA A 25 -6.88 0.34 -5.19
CA ALA A 25 -7.71 1.50 -4.88
C ALA A 25 -7.12 2.36 -3.74
N MET A 26 -6.54 1.73 -2.71
CA MET A 26 -5.86 2.45 -1.64
C MET A 26 -4.61 3.18 -2.15
N LEU A 27 -3.81 2.54 -3.02
CA LEU A 27 -2.64 3.15 -3.64
C LEU A 27 -3.02 4.34 -4.53
N ALA A 28 -4.06 4.17 -5.37
CA ALA A 28 -4.56 5.27 -6.21
C ALA A 28 -5.02 6.47 -5.39
N ARG A 29 -5.70 6.23 -4.25
CA ARG A 29 -6.10 7.31 -3.33
C ARG A 29 -4.90 8.07 -2.76
N LEU A 30 -3.84 7.36 -2.37
CA LEU A 30 -2.62 7.98 -1.85
C LEU A 30 -1.88 8.78 -2.93
N GLN A 31 -1.87 8.27 -4.16
CA GLN A 31 -1.29 8.97 -5.31
C GLN A 31 -2.02 10.29 -5.56
N THR A 32 -3.35 10.29 -5.64
CA THR A 32 -4.14 11.53 -5.78
C THR A 32 -3.92 12.49 -4.61
N PHE A 33 -3.82 11.99 -3.39
CA PHE A 33 -3.55 12.84 -2.22
C PHE A 33 -2.16 13.48 -2.28
N SER A 34 -1.15 12.75 -2.76
CA SER A 34 0.20 13.27 -3.02
C SER A 34 0.20 14.36 -4.10
N GLU A 35 -0.54 14.16 -5.19
CA GLU A 35 -0.73 15.15 -6.25
C GLU A 35 -1.38 16.44 -5.73
N ASP A 36 -2.29 16.31 -4.75
CA ASP A 36 -2.91 17.43 -4.03
C ASP A 36 -2.06 17.92 -2.84
N HIS A 37 -0.73 17.72 -2.87
CA HIS A 37 0.21 18.18 -1.84
C HIS A 37 -0.14 17.69 -0.43
N PHE A 38 -0.73 16.51 -0.31
CA PHE A 38 -1.26 15.95 0.93
C PHE A 38 -2.29 16.88 1.60
N GLY A 39 -3.04 17.65 0.80
CA GLY A 39 -4.03 18.62 1.27
C GLY A 39 -3.41 19.80 2.03
N ILE A 40 -2.10 20.00 1.92
CA ILE A 40 -1.39 21.08 2.60
C ILE A 40 -1.40 22.31 1.70
N ASP A 41 -1.96 23.39 2.23
CA ASP A 41 -1.81 24.72 1.64
C ASP A 41 -0.34 25.17 1.75
N PRO A 42 0.37 25.41 0.63
CA PRO A 42 1.77 25.83 0.64
C PRO A 42 2.02 27.11 1.46
N GLU A 43 1.05 28.01 1.55
CA GLU A 43 1.17 29.25 2.33
C GLU A 43 1.12 29.00 3.85
N ARG A 44 0.58 27.85 4.27
CA ARG A 44 0.47 27.43 5.68
C ARG A 44 1.50 26.37 6.07
N LEU A 45 2.39 25.99 5.16
CA LEU A 45 3.43 24.98 5.37
C LEU A 45 4.29 25.34 6.60
N ASN A 46 4.57 24.35 7.45
CA ASN A 46 5.43 24.50 8.62
C ASN A 46 6.08 23.15 8.98
N TRP A 47 7.02 23.17 9.93
CA TRP A 47 7.75 21.97 10.35
C TRP A 47 6.88 20.86 10.96
N GLY A 48 5.72 21.19 11.54
CA GLY A 48 4.76 20.20 12.01
C GLY A 48 4.14 19.39 10.86
N HIS A 49 3.92 20.02 9.70
CA HIS A 49 3.48 19.33 8.50
C HIS A 49 4.56 18.37 7.98
N VAL A 50 5.83 18.78 8.01
CA VAL A 50 6.96 17.93 7.62
C VAL A 50 7.04 16.68 8.50
N GLY A 51 6.93 16.83 9.83
CA GLY A 51 6.92 15.68 10.74
C GLY A 51 5.74 14.73 10.52
N SER A 52 4.59 15.26 10.10
CA SER A 52 3.42 14.43 9.76
C SER A 52 3.65 13.60 8.49
N LEU A 53 4.31 14.19 7.47
CA LEU A 53 4.69 13.49 6.25
C LEU A 53 5.78 12.45 6.48
N ASP A 54 6.74 12.73 7.36
CA ASP A 54 7.81 11.79 7.72
C ASP A 54 7.23 10.48 8.29
N TYR A 55 6.22 10.59 9.18
CA TYR A 55 5.50 9.43 9.69
C TYR A 55 4.81 8.62 8.58
N GLN A 56 4.13 9.28 7.63
CA GLN A 56 3.48 8.60 6.50
C GLN A 56 4.50 7.93 5.56
N ALA A 57 5.62 8.59 5.29
CA ALA A 57 6.71 8.05 4.48
C ALA A 57 7.30 6.79 5.13
N ASN A 58 7.48 6.77 6.46
CA ASN A 58 7.95 5.59 7.17
C ASN A 58 6.96 4.41 7.05
N LEU A 59 5.65 4.64 7.14
CA LEU A 59 4.65 3.59 6.95
C LEU A 59 4.71 3.01 5.52
N LEU A 60 4.83 3.85 4.50
CA LEU A 60 4.97 3.40 3.11
C LEU A 60 6.26 2.62 2.90
N LYS A 61 7.35 3.09 3.50
CA LYS A 61 8.64 2.39 3.45
C LYS A 61 8.54 1.00 4.07
N GLN A 62 7.94 0.85 5.25
CA GLN A 62 7.76 -0.48 5.87
C GLN A 62 6.98 -1.45 4.98
N ILE A 63 5.95 -0.97 4.29
CA ILE A 63 5.18 -1.77 3.32
C ILE A 63 6.06 -2.18 2.12
N SER A 64 6.87 -1.26 1.61
CA SER A 64 7.82 -1.52 0.52
C SER A 64 8.87 -2.55 0.95
N ASP A 65 9.54 -2.30 2.07
CA ASP A 65 10.59 -3.16 2.62
C ASP A 65 10.07 -4.58 2.85
N PHE A 66 8.84 -4.72 3.38
CA PHE A 66 8.17 -6.01 3.53
C PHE A 66 7.88 -6.69 2.19
N SER A 67 7.46 -5.94 1.17
CA SER A 67 7.07 -6.48 -0.13
C SER A 67 8.26 -6.93 -0.97
N PHE A 68 9.39 -6.22 -0.87
CA PHE A 68 10.60 -6.48 -1.66
C PHE A 68 11.71 -7.20 -0.88
N GLY A 69 11.50 -7.47 0.42
CA GLY A 69 12.49 -8.12 1.27
C GLY A 69 13.68 -7.22 1.61
N GLU A 70 13.48 -5.89 1.60
CA GLU A 70 14.52 -4.89 1.83
C GLU A 70 14.73 -4.55 3.33
N GLY A 71 14.04 -5.27 4.24
CA GLY A 71 14.25 -5.23 5.70
C GLY A 71 15.53 -5.97 6.15
N GLU A 72 15.66 -6.35 7.43
CA GLU A 72 16.88 -6.92 8.08
C GLU A 72 17.58 -8.12 7.37
N HIS A 73 17.10 -8.58 6.22
CA HIS A 73 17.71 -9.61 5.38
C HIS A 73 18.26 -9.13 4.02
N ALA A 74 18.32 -7.81 3.75
CA ALA A 74 18.94 -7.26 2.54
C ALA A 74 20.49 -7.13 2.60
N ALA A 75 21.15 -8.08 3.28
CA ALA A 75 22.62 -8.16 3.36
C ALA A 75 23.21 -8.99 2.21
#